data_AF-A0A841DYC8-F1
#
_entry.id   AF-A0A841DYC8-F1
#
_cell.length_a   1.000
_cell.length_b   1.000
_cell.length_c   1.000
_cell.angle_alpha   90.00
_cell.angle_beta   90.00
_cell.angle_gamma   90.00
#
_symmetry.space_group_name_H-M   'P 1'
#
loop_
_entity.id
_entity.type
_entity.pdbx_description
1 polymer ?
#
loop_
_entity_poly.entity_id
_entity_poly.type
_entity_poly.pdbx_seq_one_letter_code
_entity_poly.pdbx_strand_id
1 'polypeptide(L)'
;MGLIQGIPGEFEPQPWGEAVLRSRELLLLRIACPPKDQEVRLPGLITTPLHVVEDHTGRALTWRKDGDDLVVRLPDAGTAASTAAGVAQVVRVALQGKLRIVPANTVTANADGVWDLTPTSTKAHLVARRVTDVGVRFVGMVEPDSQHHIRLAGRRYAVTGHQLTRTTIGPFPVPARRVVPLAVPSGVRRVLVAPVGTVLAWIHPGRDEITVVVTNFGRVPACGEVDLALPRGWTARKQAWAFDGLEGGRSIGWATRVTGPPGDHELKVRLDAGRRSASSPYVVHL
;
A
#
# COMPACT_ATOMS: atom_id res chain seq x y z
N MET A 1 4.86 0.05 13.92
CA MET A 1 4.61 -0.89 12.82
C MET A 1 3.31 -1.66 13.03
N GLY A 2 2.60 -1.96 11.95
CA GLY A 2 1.41 -2.81 11.99
C GLY A 2 1.77 -4.28 11.86
N LEU A 3 0.97 -5.17 12.45
CA LEU A 3 1.22 -6.60 12.56
C LEU A 3 0.20 -7.38 11.74
N ILE A 4 0.63 -8.25 10.83
CA ILE A 4 -0.18 -9.40 10.42
C ILE A 4 0.04 -10.52 11.44
N GLN A 5 -1.03 -11.18 11.88
CA GLN A 5 -0.89 -12.56 12.34
C GLN A 5 -0.81 -13.41 11.08
N GLY A 6 0.39 -13.91 10.76
CA GLY A 6 0.69 -14.53 9.47
C GLY A 6 -0.30 -15.63 9.14
N ILE A 7 -0.98 -15.50 8.00
CA ILE A 7 -1.66 -16.61 7.35
C ILE A 7 -0.58 -17.43 6.61
N PRO A 8 -0.63 -18.78 6.59
CA PRO A 8 0.27 -19.59 5.77
C PRO A 8 0.23 -19.16 4.29
N GLY A 9 1.39 -18.91 3.67
CA GLY A 9 1.51 -18.57 2.24
C GLY A 9 1.56 -17.07 1.89
N GLU A 10 1.85 -16.18 2.84
CA GLU A 10 1.79 -14.72 2.63
C GLU A 10 3.05 -14.07 2.03
N PHE A 11 4.18 -14.77 1.97
CA PHE A 11 5.31 -14.26 1.19
C PHE A 11 5.01 -14.47 -0.29
N GLU A 12 4.99 -13.39 -1.06
CA GLU A 12 4.95 -13.48 -2.53
C GLU A 12 6.18 -14.28 -3.02
N PRO A 13 6.13 -14.90 -4.21
CA PRO A 13 7.27 -15.55 -4.81
C PRO A 13 8.50 -14.65 -4.78
N GLN A 14 9.64 -15.20 -4.36
CA GLN A 14 10.89 -14.46 -4.22
C GLN A 14 11.79 -14.77 -5.42
N PRO A 15 12.69 -13.84 -5.82
CA PRO A 15 13.62 -14.09 -6.92
C PRO A 15 14.49 -15.35 -6.73
N TRP A 16 14.73 -15.72 -5.47
CA TRP A 16 15.52 -16.89 -5.09
C TRP A 16 14.70 -18.18 -4.87
N GLY A 17 13.37 -18.10 -4.82
CA GLY A 17 12.51 -19.24 -4.54
C GLY A 17 11.26 -18.88 -3.72
N GLU A 18 10.95 -19.68 -2.70
CA GLU A 18 9.70 -19.55 -1.93
C GLU A 18 9.92 -19.70 -0.42
N ALA A 19 9.07 -19.03 0.35
CA ALA A 19 9.03 -19.14 1.81
C ALA A 19 7.72 -19.84 2.25
N VAL A 20 7.85 -20.99 2.89
CA VAL A 20 6.75 -21.88 3.25
C VAL A 20 6.68 -22.03 4.77
N LEU A 21 5.55 -21.67 5.38
CA LEU A 21 5.34 -21.88 6.80
C LEU A 21 4.97 -23.34 7.06
N ARG A 22 5.88 -24.12 7.66
CA ARG A 22 5.67 -25.55 7.97
C ARG A 22 4.91 -25.76 9.27
N SER A 23 5.17 -24.94 10.27
CA SER A 23 4.44 -24.90 11.55
C SER A 23 4.30 -23.46 12.02
N ARG A 24 3.56 -23.21 13.12
CA ARG A 24 3.34 -21.84 13.63
C ARG A 24 4.63 -21.04 13.87
N GLU A 25 5.74 -21.73 14.09
CA GLU A 25 7.03 -21.15 14.49
C GLU A 25 8.20 -21.65 13.64
N LEU A 26 7.93 -22.38 12.55
CA LEU A 26 8.96 -22.91 11.65
C LEU A 26 8.66 -22.51 10.21
N LEU A 27 9.53 -21.66 9.67
CA LEU A 27 9.51 -21.22 8.28
C LEU A 27 10.60 -21.95 7.49
N LEU A 28 10.27 -22.40 6.27
CA LEU A 28 11.20 -22.99 5.32
C LEU A 28 11.44 -22.00 4.18
N LEU A 29 12.70 -21.76 3.83
CA LEU A 29 13.08 -21.05 2.61
C LEU A 29 13.58 -22.10 1.62
N ARG A 30 12.81 -22.34 0.55
CA ARG A 30 13.19 -23.28 -0.51
C ARG A 30 13.86 -22.46 -1.61
N ILE A 31 15.18 -22.60 -1.71
CA ILE A 31 16.02 -21.82 -2.60
C ILE A 31 16.17 -22.59 -3.91
N ALA A 32 15.47 -22.11 -4.93
CA ALA A 32 15.54 -22.64 -6.29
C ALA A 32 16.61 -21.95 -7.12
N CYS A 33 16.86 -20.66 -6.86
CA CYS A 33 17.83 -19.84 -7.59
C CYS A 33 18.69 -19.05 -6.59
N PRO A 34 19.87 -19.54 -6.19
CA PRO A 34 20.73 -18.83 -5.26
C PRO A 34 21.17 -17.46 -5.82
N PRO A 35 21.06 -16.38 -5.02
CA PRO A 35 21.60 -15.07 -5.40
C PRO A 35 23.12 -15.10 -5.64
N LYS A 36 23.63 -14.22 -6.51
CA LYS A 36 25.07 -14.18 -6.87
C LYS A 36 25.98 -13.82 -5.70
N ASP A 37 25.49 -12.99 -4.78
CA ASP A 37 26.18 -12.58 -3.54
C ASP A 37 25.98 -13.60 -2.39
N GLN A 38 25.24 -14.68 -2.66
CA GLN A 38 24.89 -15.72 -1.69
C GLN A 38 24.07 -15.19 -0.51
N GLU A 39 23.44 -14.02 -0.62
CA GLU A 39 22.57 -13.47 0.42
C GLU A 39 21.09 -13.65 0.04
N VAL A 40 20.43 -14.59 0.71
CA VAL A 40 18.98 -14.77 0.60
C VAL A 40 18.31 -13.75 1.50
N ARG A 41 17.64 -12.78 0.89
CA ARG A 41 16.82 -11.78 1.58
C ARG A 41 15.34 -12.16 1.53
N LEU A 42 14.73 -12.33 2.70
CA LEU A 42 13.30 -12.49 2.89
C LEU A 42 12.71 -11.19 3.44
N PRO A 43 11.97 -10.42 2.63
CA PRO A 43 11.51 -9.11 3.04
C PRO A 43 10.34 -9.16 4.02
N GLY A 44 10.31 -8.22 4.96
CA GLY A 44 9.15 -7.97 5.82
C GLY A 44 8.85 -9.01 6.91
N LEU A 45 9.83 -9.82 7.32
CA LEU A 45 9.72 -10.70 8.48
C LEU A 45 9.83 -9.93 9.82
N ILE A 46 8.68 -9.63 10.43
CA ILE A 46 8.62 -8.97 11.74
C ILE A 46 9.03 -9.90 12.87
N THR A 47 8.56 -11.16 12.85
CA THR A 47 8.88 -12.12 13.92
C THR A 47 10.37 -12.37 13.98
N THR A 48 10.95 -12.27 15.18
CA THR A 48 12.39 -12.46 15.38
C THR A 48 12.80 -13.91 15.09
N PRO A 49 13.76 -14.15 14.17
CA PRO A 49 14.36 -15.46 14.01
C PRO A 49 15.16 -15.86 15.27
N LEU A 50 15.06 -17.11 15.69
CA LEU A 50 15.85 -17.69 16.78
C LEU A 50 17.04 -18.47 16.23
N HIS A 51 16.77 -19.36 15.28
CA HIS A 51 17.77 -20.23 14.67
C HIS A 51 17.55 -20.29 13.16
N VAL A 52 18.63 -20.17 12.40
CA VAL A 52 18.62 -20.35 10.95
C VAL A 52 19.63 -21.44 10.63
N VAL A 53 19.13 -22.56 10.10
CA VAL A 53 19.93 -23.75 9.84
C VAL A 53 19.61 -24.32 8.46
N GLU A 54 20.55 -25.02 7.84
CA GLU A 54 20.29 -25.83 6.65
C GLU A 54 19.54 -27.12 7.03
N ASP A 55 18.48 -27.47 6.28
CA ASP A 55 17.54 -28.54 6.68
C ASP A 55 18.19 -29.92 6.80
N HIS A 56 19.04 -30.29 5.83
CA HIS A 56 19.61 -31.64 5.76
C HIS A 56 20.86 -31.83 6.63
N THR A 57 21.67 -30.79 6.79
CA THR A 57 22.93 -30.86 7.53
C THR A 57 22.79 -30.39 8.98
N GLY A 58 21.72 -29.64 9.29
CA GLY A 58 21.58 -28.96 10.58
C GLY A 58 22.60 -27.84 10.80
N ARG A 59 23.42 -27.51 9.79
CA ARG A 59 24.47 -26.50 9.89
C ARG A 59 23.85 -25.14 10.17
N ALA A 60 24.32 -24.48 11.22
CA ALA A 60 23.94 -23.10 11.52
C ALA A 60 24.44 -22.16 10.40
N LEU A 61 23.52 -21.32 9.90
CA LEU A 61 23.82 -20.32 8.88
C LEU A 61 24.01 -18.96 9.53
N THR A 62 24.86 -18.14 8.93
CA THR A 62 25.00 -16.74 9.34
C THR A 62 23.79 -15.97 8.84
N TRP A 63 23.14 -15.22 9.73
CA TRP A 63 21.98 -14.41 9.38
C TRP A 63 21.98 -13.10 10.16
N ARG A 64 21.24 -12.12 9.67
CA ARG A 64 21.00 -10.84 10.34
C ARG A 64 19.59 -10.33 10.05
N LYS A 65 19.11 -9.43 10.90
CA LYS A 65 17.98 -8.55 10.58
C LYS A 65 18.49 -7.27 9.96
N ASP A 66 17.88 -6.86 8.86
CA ASP A 66 18.11 -5.58 8.21
C ASP A 66 16.75 -4.86 8.08
N GLY A 67 16.46 -3.96 9.02
CA GLY A 67 15.11 -3.44 9.21
C GLY A 67 14.13 -4.57 9.54
N ASP A 68 13.13 -4.76 8.69
CA ASP A 68 12.15 -5.85 8.78
C ASP A 68 12.52 -7.07 7.94
N ASP A 69 13.67 -7.07 7.27
CA ASP A 69 14.09 -8.17 6.41
C ASP A 69 14.95 -9.17 7.18
N LEU A 70 14.78 -10.46 6.87
CA LEU A 70 15.73 -11.50 7.22
C LEU A 70 16.73 -11.66 6.09
N VAL A 71 18.01 -11.49 6.38
CA VAL A 71 19.10 -11.78 5.43
C VAL A 71 19.87 -12.99 5.92
N VAL A 72 19.92 -14.05 5.11
CA VAL A 72 20.63 -15.30 5.38
C VAL A 72 21.77 -15.44 4.38
N ARG A 73 22.99 -15.65 4.87
CA ARG A 73 24.15 -15.94 4.03
C ARG A 73 24.26 -17.44 3.80
N LEU A 74 24.19 -17.84 2.55
CA LEU A 74 24.38 -19.22 2.12
C LEU A 74 25.87 -19.59 2.16
N PRO A 75 26.21 -20.87 2.36
CA PRO A 75 27.58 -21.33 2.22
C PRO A 75 28.06 -21.21 0.77
N ASP A 76 29.36 -20.97 0.58
CA ASP A 76 29.95 -20.90 -0.75
C ASP A 76 29.67 -22.19 -1.54
N ALA A 77 29.18 -22.03 -2.78
CA ALA A 77 28.84 -23.15 -3.66
C ALA A 77 30.00 -24.14 -3.88
N GLY A 78 31.25 -23.70 -3.65
CA GLY A 78 32.45 -24.54 -3.74
C GLY A 78 32.80 -25.35 -2.47
N THR A 79 32.16 -25.08 -1.33
CA THR A 79 32.41 -25.80 -0.05
C THR A 79 31.30 -26.76 0.36
N ALA A 80 30.15 -26.74 -0.32
CA ALA A 80 29.06 -27.64 -0.02
C ALA A 80 29.11 -28.87 -0.92
N ALA A 81 29.24 -30.06 -0.32
CA ALA A 81 29.00 -31.37 -0.95
C ALA A 81 27.55 -31.58 -1.45
N SER A 82 26.80 -30.49 -1.68
CA SER A 82 25.36 -30.43 -1.94
C SER A 82 25.02 -29.98 -3.37
N THR A 83 26.00 -29.64 -4.21
CA THR A 83 25.80 -29.37 -5.65
C THR A 83 25.83 -30.64 -6.51
N ALA A 84 26.18 -31.79 -5.93
CA ALA A 84 25.94 -33.07 -6.57
C ALA A 84 24.43 -33.36 -6.57
N ALA A 85 23.79 -33.19 -7.73
CA ALA A 85 22.41 -33.60 -8.05
C ALA A 85 21.26 -32.64 -7.69
N GLY A 86 21.31 -31.36 -8.10
CA GLY A 86 20.09 -30.59 -8.39
C GLY A 86 19.03 -30.46 -7.27
N VAL A 87 19.38 -30.74 -6.02
CA VAL A 87 18.45 -30.65 -4.88
C VAL A 87 18.35 -29.20 -4.47
N ALA A 88 17.12 -28.65 -4.47
CA ALA A 88 16.87 -27.29 -4.00
C ALA A 88 17.33 -27.15 -2.53
N GLN A 89 18.15 -26.14 -2.23
CA GLN A 89 18.63 -25.91 -0.88
C GLN A 89 17.47 -25.43 0.00
N VAL A 90 17.27 -26.07 1.15
CA VAL A 90 16.21 -25.70 2.10
C VAL A 90 16.81 -25.15 3.38
N VAL A 91 16.43 -23.92 3.73
CA VAL A 91 16.81 -23.26 4.97
C VAL A 91 15.63 -23.31 5.94
N ARG A 92 15.89 -23.73 7.17
CA ARG A 92 14.95 -23.72 8.29
C ARG A 92 15.18 -22.51 9.17
N VAL A 93 14.11 -21.76 9.40
CA VAL A 93 14.07 -20.58 10.26
C VAL A 93 13.10 -20.85 11.40
N ALA A 94 13.64 -21.05 12.60
CA ALA A 94 12.86 -21.08 13.83
C ALA A 94 12.51 -19.65 14.26
N LEU A 95 11.26 -19.40 14.64
CA LEU A 95 10.73 -18.08 14.94
C LEU A 95 10.41 -17.93 16.43
N GLN A 96 10.60 -16.73 16.97
CA GLN A 96 10.21 -16.37 18.34
C GLN A 96 8.69 -16.12 18.40
N GLY A 97 7.92 -17.22 18.35
CA GLY A 97 6.46 -17.21 18.34
C GLY A 97 5.86 -17.22 16.93
N LYS A 98 4.57 -16.86 16.84
CA LYS A 98 3.81 -16.91 15.59
C LYS A 98 4.44 -16.05 14.49
N LEU A 99 4.45 -16.55 13.26
CA LEU A 99 4.84 -15.77 12.07
C LEU A 99 4.04 -14.47 11.99
N ARG A 100 4.74 -13.36 11.76
CA ARG A 100 4.20 -12.03 11.50
C ARG A 100 5.02 -11.40 10.40
N ILE A 101 4.35 -10.88 9.39
CA ILE A 101 4.99 -10.25 8.25
C ILE A 101 4.40 -8.87 7.97
N VAL A 102 5.13 -8.08 7.20
CA VAL A 102 4.70 -6.83 6.58
C VAL A 102 4.98 -6.94 5.08
N PRO A 103 3.95 -7.18 4.25
CA PRO A 103 4.10 -7.25 2.80
C PRO A 103 4.77 -6.01 2.23
N ALA A 104 5.58 -6.16 1.18
CA ALA A 104 6.36 -5.06 0.60
C ALA A 104 5.50 -3.89 0.09
N ASN A 105 4.27 -4.16 -0.35
CA ASN A 105 3.28 -3.15 -0.78
C ASN A 105 2.42 -2.63 0.40
N THR A 106 2.90 -2.73 1.64
CA THR A 106 2.21 -2.17 2.81
C THR A 106 2.38 -0.66 2.87
N VAL A 107 1.27 0.07 2.78
CA VAL A 107 1.22 1.52 2.90
C VAL A 107 0.72 1.89 4.30
N THR A 108 1.48 2.74 4.98
CA THR A 108 1.09 3.30 6.28
C THR A 108 0.36 4.62 6.07
N ALA A 109 -0.70 4.86 6.84
CA ALA A 109 -1.41 6.13 6.80
C ALA A 109 -0.47 7.30 7.14
N ASN A 110 -0.65 8.42 6.44
CA ASN A 110 0.04 9.67 6.74
C ASN A 110 -0.40 10.24 8.12
N ALA A 111 0.09 11.42 8.48
CA ALA A 111 -0.24 12.04 9.77
C ALA A 111 -1.75 12.29 9.96
N ASP A 112 -2.47 12.56 8.87
CA ASP A 112 -3.92 12.80 8.88
C ASP A 112 -4.74 11.51 8.88
N GLY A 113 -4.08 10.36 8.74
CA GLY A 113 -4.71 9.05 8.66
C GLY A 113 -5.21 8.70 7.25
N VAL A 114 -4.68 9.36 6.21
CA VAL A 114 -5.01 9.12 4.80
C VAL A 114 -3.98 8.16 4.18
N TRP A 115 -4.46 7.28 3.31
CA TRP A 115 -3.63 6.50 2.40
C TRP A 115 -3.92 6.93 0.97
N ASP A 116 -2.85 7.13 0.21
CA ASP A 116 -2.90 7.40 -1.21
C ASP A 116 -2.03 6.36 -1.91
N LEU A 117 -2.66 5.51 -2.71
CA LEU A 117 -2.02 4.35 -3.30
C LEU A 117 -2.10 4.44 -4.82
N THR A 118 -0.98 4.16 -5.47
CA THR A 118 -0.94 3.83 -6.91
C THR A 118 -0.71 2.32 -7.02
N PRO A 119 -1.79 1.51 -7.06
CA PRO A 119 -1.66 0.06 -7.00
C PRO A 119 -0.92 -0.47 -8.23
N THR A 120 0.08 -1.32 -8.00
CA THR A 120 0.80 -2.07 -9.05
C THR A 120 0.28 -3.49 -9.22
N SER A 121 -0.60 -3.93 -8.33
CA SER A 121 -1.23 -5.25 -8.35
C SER A 121 -2.67 -5.19 -7.87
N THR A 122 -3.38 -6.32 -7.93
CA THR A 122 -4.77 -6.46 -7.47
C THR A 122 -4.91 -6.55 -5.94
N LYS A 123 -3.80 -6.42 -5.21
CA LYS A 123 -3.78 -6.42 -3.74
C LYS A 123 -2.93 -5.26 -3.25
N ALA A 124 -3.43 -4.55 -2.24
CA ALA A 124 -2.66 -3.60 -1.46
C ALA A 124 -2.80 -3.92 0.02
N HIS A 125 -1.88 -3.43 0.83
CA HIS A 125 -1.86 -3.68 2.26
C HIS A 125 -1.84 -2.35 3.00
N LEU A 126 -2.76 -2.16 3.95
CA LEU A 126 -2.92 -0.90 4.68
C LEU A 126 -2.57 -1.09 6.16
N VAL A 127 -1.83 -0.14 6.74
CA VAL A 127 -1.62 -0.08 8.19
C VAL A 127 -2.13 1.24 8.74
N ALA A 128 -3.04 1.16 9.71
CA ALA A 128 -3.50 2.32 10.47
C ALA A 128 -2.69 2.50 11.75
N ARG A 129 -2.44 3.76 12.14
CA ARG A 129 -1.79 4.09 13.41
C ARG A 129 -2.72 3.93 14.62
N ARG A 130 -4.02 4.10 14.40
CA ARG A 130 -5.10 4.06 15.40
C ARG A 130 -6.29 3.29 14.83
N VAL A 131 -7.19 2.83 15.70
CA VAL A 131 -8.45 2.21 15.27
C VAL A 131 -9.28 3.30 14.60
N THR A 132 -9.80 3.03 13.42
CA THR A 132 -10.62 4.02 12.68
C THR A 132 -11.54 3.31 11.70
N ASP A 133 -12.73 3.88 11.49
CA ASP A 133 -13.53 3.55 10.31
C ASP A 133 -13.05 4.38 9.13
N VAL A 134 -12.90 3.74 7.97
CA VAL A 134 -12.45 4.38 6.73
C VAL A 134 -13.44 4.20 5.61
N GLY A 135 -13.49 5.17 4.70
CA GLY A 135 -14.04 4.99 3.36
C GLY A 135 -12.92 4.82 2.34
N VAL A 136 -13.24 4.19 1.21
CA VAL A 136 -12.33 3.94 0.10
C VAL A 136 -12.89 4.58 -1.16
N ARG A 137 -12.04 5.28 -1.92
CA ARG A 137 -12.36 5.89 -3.21
C ARG A 137 -11.43 5.31 -4.27
N PHE A 138 -12.01 4.73 -5.31
CA PHE A 138 -11.26 4.15 -6.43
C PHE A 138 -11.31 5.08 -7.65
N VAL A 139 -10.14 5.40 -8.18
CA VAL A 139 -9.99 6.25 -9.37
C VAL A 139 -9.40 5.40 -10.49
N GLY A 140 -10.08 5.35 -11.63
CA GLY A 140 -9.67 4.53 -12.76
C GLY A 140 -10.79 4.35 -13.78
N MET A 141 -10.54 3.46 -14.73
CA MET A 141 -11.49 3.12 -15.79
C MET A 141 -12.03 1.72 -15.52
N VAL A 142 -13.32 1.65 -15.21
CA VAL A 142 -14.02 0.39 -14.93
C VAL A 142 -15.36 0.43 -15.67
N GLU A 143 -15.75 -0.70 -16.27
CA GLU A 143 -17.02 -0.84 -16.98
C GLU A 143 -18.20 -0.50 -16.04
N PRO A 144 -19.03 0.52 -16.33
CA PRO A 144 -20.02 1.04 -15.38
C PRO A 144 -20.97 0.00 -14.78
N ASP A 145 -21.42 -0.96 -15.59
CA ASP A 145 -22.43 -1.96 -15.18
C ASP A 145 -21.82 -3.27 -14.65
N SER A 146 -20.49 -3.39 -14.70
CA SER A 146 -19.81 -4.55 -14.15
C SER A 146 -19.94 -4.62 -12.62
N GLN A 147 -20.10 -5.84 -12.08
CA GLN A 147 -20.26 -6.09 -10.65
C GLN A 147 -18.90 -6.35 -9.99
N HIS A 148 -18.61 -5.62 -8.92
CA HIS A 148 -17.37 -5.72 -8.16
C HIS A 148 -17.63 -6.04 -6.71
N HIS A 149 -16.63 -6.63 -6.06
CA HIS A 149 -16.65 -6.88 -4.62
C HIS A 149 -15.42 -6.28 -3.96
N ILE A 150 -15.62 -5.20 -3.21
CA ILE A 150 -14.55 -4.55 -2.48
C ILE A 150 -14.37 -5.25 -1.14
N ARG A 151 -13.15 -5.72 -0.90
CA ARG A 151 -12.76 -6.39 0.33
C ARG A 151 -11.70 -5.59 1.06
N LEU A 152 -12.01 -5.18 2.29
CA LEU A 152 -11.09 -4.51 3.20
C LEU A 152 -11.44 -4.90 4.64
N ALA A 153 -10.43 -5.19 5.46
CA ALA A 153 -10.63 -5.59 6.86
C ALA A 153 -11.58 -6.78 7.04
N GLY A 154 -11.58 -7.73 6.09
CA GLY A 154 -12.48 -8.88 6.09
C GLY A 154 -13.95 -8.56 5.77
N ARG A 155 -14.33 -7.28 5.61
CA ARG A 155 -15.66 -6.89 5.13
C ARG A 155 -15.70 -6.89 3.61
N ARG A 156 -16.88 -7.14 3.05
CA ARG A 156 -17.15 -7.21 1.62
C ARG A 156 -18.35 -6.32 1.26
N TYR A 157 -18.20 -5.45 0.28
CA TYR A 157 -19.29 -4.67 -0.32
C TYR A 157 -19.42 -5.00 -1.80
N ALA A 158 -20.63 -5.30 -2.25
CA ALA A 158 -20.95 -5.40 -3.68
C ALA A 158 -21.25 -4.00 -4.22
N VAL A 159 -20.65 -3.64 -5.35
CA VAL A 159 -20.83 -2.34 -6.01
C VAL A 159 -20.79 -2.50 -7.52
N THR A 160 -21.45 -1.61 -8.25
CA THR A 160 -21.26 -1.49 -9.70
C THR A 160 -19.97 -0.74 -10.03
N GLY A 161 -19.45 -0.87 -11.26
CA GLY A 161 -18.32 -0.06 -11.73
C GLY A 161 -18.59 1.45 -11.66
N HIS A 162 -19.84 1.85 -11.86
CA HIS A 162 -20.28 3.23 -11.68
C HIS A 162 -20.16 3.70 -10.23
N GLN A 163 -20.67 2.92 -9.26
CA GLN A 163 -20.52 3.23 -7.84
C GLN A 163 -19.04 3.23 -7.44
N LEU A 164 -18.29 2.23 -7.89
CA LEU A 164 -16.86 2.09 -7.62
C LEU A 164 -16.06 3.34 -7.98
N THR A 165 -16.35 3.92 -9.15
CA THR A 165 -15.60 5.05 -9.71
C THR A 165 -16.24 6.41 -9.42
N ARG A 166 -17.41 6.49 -8.79
CA ARG A 166 -18.09 7.77 -8.51
C ARG A 166 -18.45 8.03 -7.05
N THR A 167 -18.39 7.02 -6.18
CA THR A 167 -18.68 7.19 -4.77
C THR A 167 -17.54 6.68 -3.89
N THR A 168 -17.55 7.09 -2.62
CA THR A 168 -16.77 6.42 -1.58
C THR A 168 -17.50 5.15 -1.12
N ILE A 169 -16.77 4.09 -0.85
CA ILE A 169 -17.28 2.81 -0.36
C ILE A 169 -16.86 2.63 1.10
N GLY A 170 -17.77 2.23 1.98
CA GLY A 170 -17.49 2.02 3.40
C GLY A 170 -18.74 2.24 4.27
N PRO A 171 -18.61 2.23 5.60
CA PRO A 171 -17.35 2.22 6.38
C PRO A 171 -16.70 0.84 6.53
N PHE A 172 -15.36 0.84 6.57
CA PHE A 172 -14.54 -0.33 6.91
C PHE A 172 -13.79 -0.10 8.25
N PRO A 173 -13.93 -1.00 9.25
CA PRO A 173 -13.24 -0.87 10.52
C PRO A 173 -11.79 -1.35 10.36
N VAL A 174 -10.84 -0.42 10.39
CA VAL A 174 -9.42 -0.71 10.28
C VAL A 174 -8.79 -0.75 11.68
N PRO A 175 -8.32 -1.92 12.15
CA PRO A 175 -7.65 -2.02 13.44
C PRO A 175 -6.33 -1.24 13.48
N ALA A 176 -6.00 -0.69 14.66
CA ALA A 176 -4.70 -0.07 14.90
C ALA A 176 -3.58 -1.09 14.75
N ARG A 177 -2.48 -0.67 14.12
CA ARG A 177 -1.22 -1.42 14.04
C ARG A 177 -1.44 -2.86 13.59
N ARG A 178 -2.34 -3.06 12.64
CA ARG A 178 -2.46 -4.32 11.90
C ARG A 178 -2.42 -4.01 10.43
N VAL A 179 -1.76 -4.88 9.67
CA VAL A 179 -1.84 -4.78 8.22
C VAL A 179 -3.16 -5.39 7.80
N VAL A 180 -3.84 -4.69 6.91
CA VAL A 180 -5.16 -5.06 6.42
C VAL A 180 -5.10 -5.18 4.90
N PRO A 181 -5.41 -6.34 4.32
CA PRO A 181 -5.44 -6.49 2.88
C PRO A 181 -6.63 -5.72 2.29
N LEU A 182 -6.36 -5.04 1.18
CA LEU A 182 -7.31 -4.39 0.31
C LEU A 182 -7.27 -5.08 -1.06
N ALA A 183 -8.40 -5.61 -1.50
CA ALA A 183 -8.54 -6.06 -2.88
C ALA A 183 -8.78 -4.86 -3.80
N VAL A 184 -7.97 -4.75 -4.85
CA VAL A 184 -8.02 -3.67 -5.83
C VAL A 184 -8.58 -4.22 -7.15
N PRO A 185 -9.73 -3.72 -7.62
CA PRO A 185 -10.29 -4.09 -8.92
C PRO A 185 -9.34 -3.75 -10.08
N SER A 186 -9.42 -4.51 -11.17
CA SER A 186 -8.71 -4.18 -12.41
C SER A 186 -9.17 -2.83 -12.96
N GLY A 187 -8.26 -2.11 -13.63
CA GLY A 187 -8.54 -0.79 -14.21
C GLY A 187 -8.50 0.38 -13.22
N VAL A 188 -8.39 0.11 -11.91
CA VAL A 188 -8.09 1.11 -10.90
C VAL A 188 -6.64 1.56 -11.03
N ARG A 189 -6.44 2.88 -11.09
CA ARG A 189 -5.12 3.52 -11.20
C ARG A 189 -4.67 4.18 -9.91
N ARG A 190 -5.62 4.57 -9.05
CA ARG A 190 -5.33 5.17 -7.75
C ARG A 190 -6.42 4.80 -6.74
N VAL A 191 -6.03 4.61 -5.50
CA VAL A 191 -6.94 4.37 -4.39
C VAL A 191 -6.67 5.37 -3.29
N LEU A 192 -7.71 6.05 -2.84
CA LEU A 192 -7.66 6.93 -1.68
C LEU A 192 -8.44 6.26 -0.55
N VAL A 193 -7.83 6.19 0.62
CA VAL A 193 -8.48 5.71 1.84
C VAL A 193 -8.37 6.80 2.87
N ALA A 194 -9.49 7.18 3.47
CA ALA A 194 -9.50 8.22 4.50
C ALA A 194 -10.49 7.87 5.61
N PRO A 195 -10.28 8.38 6.83
CA PRO A 195 -11.22 8.20 7.93
C PRO A 195 -12.59 8.77 7.56
N VAL A 196 -13.66 8.09 7.97
CA VAL A 196 -15.01 8.60 7.76
C VAL A 196 -15.18 9.96 8.43
N GLY A 197 -15.81 10.90 7.73
CA GLY A 197 -15.94 12.30 8.16
C GLY A 197 -14.81 13.22 7.69
N THR A 198 -13.81 12.69 6.97
CA THR A 198 -12.73 13.49 6.37
C THR A 198 -13.18 14.11 5.04
N VAL A 199 -12.83 15.36 4.80
CA VAL A 199 -12.85 15.96 3.45
C VAL A 199 -11.41 15.94 2.95
N LEU A 200 -11.19 15.31 1.79
CA LEU A 200 -9.85 15.09 1.23
C LEU A 200 -9.70 15.85 -0.07
N ALA A 201 -8.70 16.71 -0.16
CA ALA A 201 -8.26 17.29 -1.43
C ALA A 201 -7.09 16.49 -2.02
N TRP A 202 -7.08 16.30 -3.33
CA TRP A 202 -6.03 15.57 -4.05
C TRP A 202 -5.95 16.04 -5.50
N ILE A 203 -4.83 15.75 -6.17
CA ILE A 203 -4.59 16.18 -7.56
C ILE A 203 -4.63 14.97 -8.48
N HIS A 204 -5.48 14.99 -9.50
CA HIS A 204 -5.47 14.03 -10.60
C HIS A 204 -4.65 14.57 -11.77
N PRO A 205 -3.60 13.90 -12.23
CA PRO A 205 -2.86 14.32 -13.41
C PRO A 205 -3.66 14.08 -14.70
N GLY A 206 -3.75 15.08 -15.55
CA GLY A 206 -4.12 14.97 -16.95
C GLY A 206 -2.88 15.12 -17.85
N ARG A 207 -3.10 15.15 -19.17
CA ARG A 207 -2.01 15.29 -20.16
C ARG A 207 -1.39 16.68 -20.15
N ASP A 208 -2.23 17.72 -20.23
CA ASP A 208 -1.80 19.13 -20.33
C ASP A 208 -2.38 19.99 -19.20
N GLU A 209 -3.13 19.37 -18.29
CA GLU A 209 -3.85 20.01 -17.19
C GLU A 209 -3.84 19.08 -15.98
N ILE A 210 -4.00 19.65 -14.80
CA ILE A 210 -4.25 18.88 -13.59
C ILE A 210 -5.68 19.16 -13.12
N THR A 211 -6.29 18.19 -12.44
CA THR A 211 -7.59 18.38 -11.80
C THR A 211 -7.41 18.35 -10.29
N VAL A 212 -7.71 19.45 -9.63
CA VAL A 212 -7.84 19.48 -8.16
C VAL A 212 -9.19 18.87 -7.83
N VAL A 213 -9.21 17.81 -7.04
CA VAL A 213 -10.41 17.07 -6.67
C VAL A 213 -10.60 17.11 -5.16
N VAL A 214 -11.83 17.39 -4.71
CA VAL A 214 -12.23 17.30 -3.32
C VAL A 214 -13.24 16.15 -3.18
N THR A 215 -12.99 15.26 -2.22
CA THR A 215 -13.84 14.10 -1.92
C THR A 215 -14.32 14.16 -0.48
N ASN A 216 -15.63 14.06 -0.26
CA ASN A 216 -16.21 14.01 1.08
C ASN A 216 -16.38 12.55 1.53
N PHE A 217 -15.55 12.07 2.47
CA PHE A 217 -15.68 10.74 3.09
C PHE A 217 -16.66 10.73 4.28
N GLY A 218 -17.35 11.84 4.54
CA GLY A 218 -18.41 11.96 5.54
C GLY A 218 -19.79 11.58 5.02
N ARG A 219 -20.78 11.67 5.91
CA ARG A 219 -22.21 11.47 5.59
C ARG A 219 -22.97 12.79 5.43
N VAL A 220 -22.48 13.85 6.05
CA VAL A 220 -23.11 15.17 6.03
C VAL A 220 -22.49 16.00 4.91
N PRO A 221 -23.28 16.80 4.16
CA PRO A 221 -22.75 17.74 3.19
C PRO A 221 -21.62 18.60 3.77
N ALA A 222 -20.66 18.95 2.91
CA ALA A 222 -19.51 19.78 3.26
C ALA A 222 -19.43 21.00 2.34
N CYS A 223 -18.95 22.10 2.89
CA CYS A 223 -18.58 23.31 2.17
C CYS A 223 -17.13 23.66 2.53
N GLY A 224 -16.50 24.48 1.71
CA GLY A 224 -15.13 24.89 1.97
C GLY A 224 -14.44 25.54 0.78
N GLU A 225 -13.16 25.83 0.99
CA GLU A 225 -12.27 26.40 0.00
C GLU A 225 -11.07 25.48 -0.21
N VAL A 226 -10.58 25.46 -1.43
CA VAL A 226 -9.41 24.69 -1.83
C VAL A 226 -8.48 25.56 -2.65
N ASP A 227 -7.20 25.55 -2.29
CA ASP A 227 -6.14 26.35 -2.90
C ASP A 227 -4.99 25.44 -3.37
N LEU A 228 -4.57 25.63 -4.63
CA LEU A 228 -3.43 24.96 -5.22
C LEU A 228 -2.17 25.79 -4.95
N ALA A 229 -1.38 25.37 -3.97
CA ALA A 229 -0.13 26.01 -3.62
C ALA A 229 0.94 25.66 -4.65
N LEU A 230 1.26 26.61 -5.52
CA LEU A 230 2.28 26.46 -6.56
C LEU A 230 3.69 26.77 -6.04
N PRO A 231 4.73 26.01 -6.48
CA PRO A 231 6.13 26.37 -6.25
C PRO A 231 6.48 27.73 -6.87
N ARG A 232 7.61 28.32 -6.45
CA ARG A 232 8.10 29.57 -7.07
C ARG A 232 8.37 29.37 -8.56
N GLY A 233 7.97 30.35 -9.38
CA GLY A 233 8.14 30.31 -10.84
C GLY A 233 7.06 29.51 -11.58
N TRP A 234 6.11 28.91 -10.86
CA TRP A 234 4.96 28.25 -11.46
C TRP A 234 3.77 29.21 -11.55
N THR A 235 2.93 28.99 -12.55
CA THR A 235 1.67 29.71 -12.76
C THR A 235 0.55 28.72 -13.05
N ALA A 236 -0.68 29.07 -12.70
CA ALA A 236 -1.88 28.34 -13.10
C ALA A 236 -2.99 29.33 -13.47
N ARG A 237 -3.88 28.91 -14.39
CA ARG A 237 -5.03 29.74 -14.80
C ARG A 237 -5.95 30.09 -13.64
N LYS A 238 -6.14 29.14 -12.72
CA LYS A 238 -6.90 29.30 -11.48
C LYS A 238 -6.24 28.45 -10.39
N GLN A 239 -6.18 28.99 -9.19
CA GLN A 239 -5.52 28.36 -8.04
C GLN A 239 -6.47 28.15 -6.85
N ALA A 240 -7.54 28.94 -6.73
CA ALA A 240 -8.50 28.84 -5.63
C ALA A 240 -9.92 28.54 -6.13
N TRP A 241 -10.62 27.67 -5.41
CA TRP A 241 -12.02 27.31 -5.66
C TRP A 241 -12.78 27.18 -4.35
N ALA A 242 -14.06 27.53 -4.38
CA ALA A 242 -15.00 27.23 -3.32
C ALA A 242 -15.94 26.11 -3.76
N PHE A 243 -16.41 25.32 -2.80
CA PHE A 243 -17.50 24.36 -3.00
C PHE A 243 -18.51 24.49 -1.86
N ASP A 244 -19.77 24.25 -2.18
CA ASP A 244 -20.86 24.24 -1.21
C ASP A 244 -21.73 23.01 -1.44
N GLY A 245 -22.31 22.48 -0.37
CA GLY A 245 -23.23 21.35 -0.43
C GLY A 245 -22.65 20.03 -0.97
N LEU A 246 -21.34 19.78 -0.89
CA LEU A 246 -20.73 18.54 -1.37
C LEU A 246 -21.23 17.34 -0.55
N GLU A 247 -22.15 16.57 -1.11
CA GLU A 247 -22.77 15.42 -0.46
C GLU A 247 -21.77 14.35 -0.01
N GLY A 248 -22.17 13.58 1.01
CA GLY A 248 -21.39 12.45 1.51
C GLY A 248 -21.09 11.43 0.42
N GLY A 249 -19.83 11.03 0.33
CA GLY A 249 -19.32 10.08 -0.64
C GLY A 249 -19.16 10.60 -2.07
N ARG A 250 -19.46 11.88 -2.34
CA ARG A 250 -19.27 12.50 -3.66
C ARG A 250 -17.90 13.15 -3.80
N SER A 251 -17.57 13.53 -5.02
CA SER A 251 -16.38 14.31 -5.35
C SER A 251 -16.74 15.43 -6.32
N ILE A 252 -16.03 16.54 -6.21
CA ILE A 252 -16.05 17.65 -7.17
C ILE A 252 -14.62 17.88 -7.64
N GLY A 253 -14.43 18.27 -8.90
CA GLY A 253 -13.10 18.50 -9.47
C GLY A 253 -13.06 19.74 -10.35
N TRP A 254 -11.90 20.41 -10.36
CA TRP A 254 -11.63 21.57 -11.18
C TRP A 254 -10.33 21.38 -11.95
N ALA A 255 -10.44 21.39 -13.27
CA ALA A 255 -9.27 21.36 -14.14
C ALA A 255 -8.60 22.74 -14.18
N THR A 256 -7.27 22.75 -14.14
CA THR A 256 -6.45 23.95 -14.32
C THR A 256 -5.17 23.58 -15.05
N ARG A 257 -4.77 24.43 -16.00
CA ARG A 257 -3.46 24.32 -16.65
C ARG A 257 -2.42 24.93 -15.74
N VAL A 258 -1.36 24.17 -15.46
CA VAL A 258 -0.15 24.64 -14.75
C VAL A 258 0.99 24.81 -15.74
N THR A 259 1.87 25.77 -15.50
CA THR A 259 3.08 25.98 -16.28
C THR A 259 4.21 26.34 -15.34
N GLY A 260 5.37 25.71 -15.51
CA GLY A 260 6.53 25.88 -14.65
C GLY A 260 7.81 25.37 -15.29
N PRO A 261 8.96 25.53 -14.63
CA PRO A 261 10.23 24.94 -15.05
C PRO A 261 10.14 23.40 -15.15
N PRO A 262 10.91 22.77 -16.05
CA PRO A 262 10.93 21.32 -16.20
C PRO A 262 11.44 20.61 -14.94
N GLY A 263 11.15 19.31 -14.83
CA GLY A 263 11.61 18.44 -13.75
C GLY A 263 10.51 18.00 -12.79
N ASP A 264 10.94 17.43 -11.65
CA ASP A 264 10.05 16.84 -10.65
C ASP A 264 9.70 17.87 -9.59
N HIS A 265 8.41 18.22 -9.50
CA HIS A 265 7.94 19.23 -8.55
C HIS A 265 6.73 18.71 -7.77
N GLU A 266 6.79 18.84 -6.44
CA GLU A 266 5.68 18.50 -5.56
C GLU A 266 4.64 19.65 -5.56
N LEU A 267 3.44 19.36 -6.05
CA LEU A 267 2.28 20.23 -5.91
C LEU A 267 1.51 19.86 -4.65
N LYS A 268 1.06 20.90 -3.93
CA LYS A 268 0.28 20.77 -2.71
C LYS A 268 -1.05 21.44 -2.88
N VAL A 269 -2.09 20.79 -2.36
CA VAL A 269 -3.39 21.40 -2.21
C VAL A 269 -3.58 21.75 -0.74
N ARG A 270 -4.15 22.90 -0.48
CA ARG A 270 -4.61 23.34 0.83
C ARG A 270 -6.13 23.29 0.81
N LEU A 271 -6.70 22.71 1.86
CA LEU A 271 -8.14 22.54 1.99
C LEU A 271 -8.58 23.09 3.34
N ASP A 272 -9.56 23.99 3.31
CA ASP A 272 -10.30 24.42 4.48
C ASP A 272 -11.78 24.07 4.29
N ALA A 273 -12.26 23.06 4.99
CA ALA A 273 -13.65 22.62 4.95
C ALA A 273 -14.34 22.67 6.33
N GLY A 274 -13.78 23.42 7.30
CA GLY A 274 -14.30 23.54 8.68
C GLY A 274 -14.39 22.24 9.48
N ARG A 275 -13.95 21.11 8.90
CA ARG A 275 -13.98 19.76 9.46
C ARG A 275 -12.57 19.17 9.44
N ARG A 276 -12.46 17.87 9.73
CA ARG A 276 -11.24 17.11 9.48
C ARG A 276 -10.92 17.18 7.98
N SER A 277 -10.02 18.09 7.64
CA SER A 277 -9.57 18.35 6.27
C SER A 277 -8.19 17.71 6.12
N ALA A 278 -7.98 17.03 5.00
CA ALA A 278 -6.69 16.45 4.67
C ALA A 278 -6.38 16.76 3.21
N SER A 279 -5.10 16.74 2.86
CA SER A 279 -4.66 16.90 1.48
C SER A 279 -3.63 15.83 1.15
N SER A 280 -3.73 15.26 -0.05
CA SER A 280 -2.72 14.36 -0.57
C SER A 280 -1.83 15.10 -1.57
N PRO A 281 -0.51 15.25 -1.30
CA PRO A 281 0.40 15.88 -2.23
C PRO A 281 0.52 15.07 -3.51
N TYR A 282 0.96 15.71 -4.59
CA TYR A 282 1.19 15.06 -5.87
C TYR A 282 2.47 15.58 -6.52
N VAL A 283 3.32 14.67 -6.99
CA VAL A 283 4.52 15.02 -7.75
C VAL A 283 4.17 15.07 -9.23
N VAL A 284 4.36 16.24 -9.84
CA VAL A 284 4.24 16.45 -11.28
C VAL A 284 5.62 16.33 -11.91
N HIS A 285 5.68 15.71 -13.09
CA HIS A 285 6.84 15.67 -13.97
C HIS A 285 6.52 16.53 -15.20
N LEU A 286 7.23 17.64 -15.39
CA LEU A 286 7.13 18.53 -16.56
C LEU A 286 8.32 18.38 -17.51
#